data_AF-A0A349UQI3-F1
#
_entry.id   AF-A0A349UQI3-F1
#
_cell.length_a   1.000
_cell.length_b   1.000
_cell.length_c   1.000
_cell.angle_alpha   90.00
_cell.angle_beta   90.00
_cell.angle_gamma   90.00
#
_symmetry.space_group_name_H-M   'P 1'
#
loop_
_entity.id
_entity.type
_entity.pdbx_description
1 polymer ?
#
loop_
_entity_poly.entity_id
_entity_poly.type
_entity_poly.pdbx_seq_one_letter_code
_entity_poly.pdbx_strand_id
1 'polypeptide(L)'
;MTLGTRKLLPAALAMLLAASPAFGAAGWWNVAWAHRRAIDVDSYQPTKLPGDDVGVVTMPTAGLTRADGADLRVTTPAGRLLPTRVLSTGPGDRAVVAFALEPGTTRYYAYFGNADPPPQAKPLDIRRGVLQQTWANPGGGTGNFEQVRAVFDRAKTLLGADFRDRIFQAHNPFGPQTNLATIYTAWLNCPADGKYIFCLSSQNASFLLLDDALLLDNGGFHGPQDNISKRTAADLKAGLRKLTVYHVSSWGDPTMVVAWRPPETWRVEPIPPGAFAPVFRGRCGPIEDYGRGGSIDFVPDHAGEAFMDNAYFQRYAFEALTAGRLGQNVSWRWDFGDGQTSDRPSIEHVYLADGVYTVTLTAKTALGELKRTNRIAVTRDWDAVIRNEVDGLGKHARIVAGYDFRTIDGESAGPAMALLNRAGSAAAVLRAGEGFLRRDSAPAKAVQQIVPAYADALAAGGQATEAVIALIRGSKMTDHAGVTAELLVQAGQITLDRLGKADDAEKLFATVLQKYALVSSSPAIRLARIGLGDVRRARGERDKALEAYLAAGAALPPDARGGEPVARGDFVRHVEA
;
A
#
# COMPACT_ATOMS: atom_id res chain seq x y z
N MET A 1 -3.45 -31.98 23.04
CA MET A 1 -3.13 -31.84 21.60
C MET A 1 -2.46 -30.50 21.39
N THR A 2 -1.16 -30.51 21.10
CA THR A 2 -0.35 -29.30 20.90
C THR A 2 -0.38 -28.88 19.42
N LEU A 3 -1.02 -27.75 19.13
CA LEU A 3 -0.98 -27.15 17.80
C LEU A 3 0.40 -26.53 17.57
N GLY A 4 1.19 -27.19 16.71
CA GLY A 4 2.54 -26.75 16.38
C GLY A 4 2.55 -25.45 15.59
N THR A 5 3.27 -24.45 16.10
CA THR A 5 3.57 -23.22 15.36
C THR A 5 4.37 -23.54 14.11
N ARG A 6 3.76 -23.35 12.92
CA ARG A 6 4.50 -23.33 11.66
C ARG A 6 5.43 -22.12 11.67
N LYS A 7 6.69 -22.32 12.07
CA LYS A 7 7.78 -21.39 11.76
C LYS A 7 7.90 -21.33 10.23
N LEU A 8 7.55 -20.20 9.65
CA LEU A 8 8.03 -19.84 8.31
C LEU A 8 9.55 -19.67 8.42
N LEU A 9 10.31 -20.67 7.96
CA LEU A 9 11.71 -20.42 7.62
C LEU A 9 11.72 -19.47 6.42
N PRO A 10 12.67 -18.52 6.34
CA PRO A 10 12.98 -17.90 5.06
C PRO A 10 13.51 -19.02 4.16
N ALA A 11 12.69 -19.43 3.19
CA ALA A 11 13.08 -20.40 2.19
C ALA A 11 14.04 -19.71 1.22
N ALA A 12 15.33 -19.70 1.58
CA ALA A 12 16.43 -19.48 0.64
C ALA A 12 16.45 -20.63 -0.37
N LEU A 13 15.49 -20.60 -1.29
CA LEU A 13 15.32 -21.60 -2.33
C LEU A 13 16.42 -21.35 -3.35
N ALA A 14 17.54 -22.03 -3.15
CA ALA A 14 18.59 -22.14 -4.16
C ALA A 14 17.98 -22.79 -5.42
N MET A 15 17.46 -21.96 -6.33
CA MET A 15 17.08 -22.41 -7.65
C MET A 15 18.30 -23.05 -8.28
N LEU A 16 18.20 -24.34 -8.64
CA LEU A 16 19.18 -24.92 -9.54
C LEU A 16 19.11 -24.14 -10.85
N LEU A 17 20.16 -23.36 -11.11
CA LEU A 17 20.40 -22.69 -12.38
C LEU A 17 20.71 -23.75 -13.44
N ALA A 18 19.65 -24.39 -13.96
CA ALA A 18 19.67 -24.85 -15.35
C ALA A 18 20.13 -23.65 -16.20
N ALA A 19 21.20 -23.84 -16.97
CA ALA A 19 21.85 -22.73 -17.67
C ALA A 19 20.83 -21.99 -18.55
N SER A 20 20.57 -20.71 -18.25
CA SER A 20 19.67 -19.89 -19.05
C SER A 20 20.12 -19.94 -20.53
N PRO A 21 19.20 -20.16 -21.49
CA PRO A 21 19.52 -20.12 -22.90
C PRO A 21 20.14 -18.76 -23.26
N ALA A 22 21.10 -18.77 -24.19
CA ALA A 22 21.84 -17.59 -24.58
C ALA A 22 20.90 -16.41 -24.92
N PHE A 23 21.29 -15.22 -24.48
CA PHE A 23 20.51 -14.00 -24.71
C PHE A 23 20.39 -13.77 -26.22
N GLY A 24 19.16 -13.79 -26.74
CA GLY A 24 18.89 -13.41 -28.13
C GLY A 24 19.08 -14.47 -29.21
N ALA A 25 19.11 -15.77 -28.88
CA ALA A 25 19.30 -16.86 -29.86
C ALA A 25 18.13 -17.09 -30.87
N ALA A 26 17.15 -16.19 -30.95
CA ALA A 26 15.92 -16.34 -31.75
C ALA A 26 15.77 -15.22 -32.79
N GLY A 27 15.38 -15.58 -34.02
CA GLY A 27 15.38 -14.67 -35.18
C GLY A 27 14.42 -13.47 -35.13
N TRP A 28 13.57 -13.34 -34.11
CA TRP A 28 12.76 -12.12 -33.87
C TRP A 28 13.49 -11.08 -33.01
N TRP A 29 14.50 -11.52 -32.24
CA TRP A 29 15.19 -10.69 -31.25
C TRP A 29 16.31 -9.90 -31.91
N ASN A 30 16.59 -8.72 -31.37
CA ASN A 30 17.78 -7.93 -31.67
C ASN A 30 18.19 -7.11 -30.44
N VAL A 31 19.33 -6.42 -30.52
CA VAL A 31 19.94 -5.69 -29.39
C VAL A 31 19.09 -4.54 -28.81
N ALA A 32 18.03 -4.08 -29.48
CA ALA A 32 17.10 -3.10 -28.92
C ALA A 32 16.23 -3.70 -27.79
N TRP A 33 16.09 -5.03 -27.75
CA TRP A 33 15.46 -5.76 -26.64
C TRP A 33 16.51 -6.03 -25.55
N ALA A 34 16.99 -4.95 -24.93
CA ALA A 34 18.17 -4.92 -24.09
C ALA A 34 17.99 -5.61 -22.72
N HIS A 35 16.76 -5.82 -22.26
CA HIS A 35 16.48 -6.42 -20.96
C HIS A 35 15.57 -7.63 -21.11
N ARG A 36 15.79 -8.64 -20.26
CA ARG A 36 14.81 -9.72 -20.06
C ARG A 36 14.75 -10.14 -18.60
N ARG A 37 13.71 -10.86 -18.19
CA ARG A 37 13.71 -11.60 -16.92
C ARG A 37 13.04 -12.96 -17.06
N ALA A 38 13.52 -13.94 -16.30
CA ALA A 38 12.88 -15.24 -16.22
C ALA A 38 11.53 -15.16 -15.48
N ILE A 39 10.58 -16.00 -15.88
CA ILE A 39 9.27 -16.17 -15.24
C ILE A 39 9.05 -17.67 -15.02
N ASP A 40 8.86 -18.07 -13.76
CA ASP A 40 8.65 -19.45 -13.35
C ASP A 40 7.20 -19.70 -12.92
N VAL A 41 6.54 -20.67 -13.55
CA VAL A 41 5.12 -21.03 -13.41
C VAL A 41 4.99 -22.47 -12.93
N ASP A 42 5.61 -22.78 -11.78
CA ASP A 42 5.78 -24.16 -11.27
C ASP A 42 4.46 -24.90 -10.98
N SER A 43 3.36 -24.17 -10.78
CA SER A 43 2.04 -24.74 -10.51
C SER A 43 1.28 -25.18 -11.77
N TYR A 44 1.87 -24.99 -12.96
CA TYR A 44 1.18 -25.24 -14.22
C TYR A 44 0.88 -26.73 -14.45
N GLN A 45 -0.40 -27.03 -14.67
CA GLN A 45 -0.89 -28.32 -15.17
C GLN A 45 -1.81 -28.07 -16.37
N PRO A 46 -1.56 -28.66 -17.55
CA PRO A 46 -2.37 -28.42 -18.75
C PRO A 46 -3.85 -28.78 -18.55
N THR A 47 -4.75 -27.81 -18.76
CA THR A 47 -6.18 -27.96 -18.42
C THR A 47 -6.96 -28.80 -19.43
N LYS A 48 -6.44 -28.90 -20.67
CA LYS A 48 -7.12 -29.49 -21.85
C LYS A 48 -8.43 -28.79 -22.25
N LEU A 49 -8.73 -27.61 -21.69
CA LEU A 49 -9.89 -26.81 -22.06
C LEU A 49 -9.65 -26.08 -23.40
N PRO A 50 -10.69 -25.73 -24.17
CA PRO A 50 -10.54 -25.02 -25.44
C PRO A 50 -9.79 -23.67 -25.33
N GLY A 51 -8.89 -23.41 -26.27
CA GLY A 51 -8.01 -22.22 -26.26
C GLY A 51 -6.74 -22.42 -25.41
N ASP A 52 -5.82 -21.45 -25.48
CA ASP A 52 -4.54 -21.51 -24.76
C ASP A 52 -4.74 -21.48 -23.24
N ASP A 53 -3.90 -22.20 -22.50
CA ASP A 53 -3.79 -21.99 -21.04
C ASP A 53 -3.03 -20.69 -20.78
N VAL A 54 -3.36 -19.99 -19.70
CA VAL A 54 -2.90 -18.61 -19.45
C VAL A 54 -2.05 -18.55 -18.19
N GLY A 55 -0.79 -18.16 -18.39
CA GLY A 55 0.07 -17.67 -17.33
C GLY A 55 -0.18 -16.18 -17.08
N VAL A 56 -0.02 -15.72 -15.85
CA VAL A 56 -0.02 -14.30 -15.49
C VAL A 56 1.12 -13.99 -14.52
N VAL A 57 1.81 -12.88 -14.72
CA VAL A 57 2.89 -12.42 -13.85
C VAL A 57 2.74 -10.93 -13.54
N THR A 58 2.99 -10.56 -12.29
CA THR A 58 3.22 -9.18 -11.88
C THR A 58 4.72 -9.01 -11.72
N MET A 59 5.32 -8.08 -12.46
CA MET A 59 6.77 -7.87 -12.45
C MET A 59 7.13 -6.40 -12.22
N PRO A 60 8.12 -6.12 -11.36
CA PRO A 60 8.88 -4.88 -11.42
C PRO A 60 9.55 -4.72 -12.79
N THR A 61 9.67 -3.50 -13.29
CA THR A 61 10.26 -3.19 -14.61
C THR A 61 11.47 -2.28 -14.55
N ALA A 62 11.85 -1.80 -13.37
CA ALA A 62 12.95 -0.85 -13.14
C ALA A 62 12.85 0.45 -13.96
N GLY A 63 11.63 0.81 -14.40
CA GLY A 63 11.37 1.95 -15.28
C GLY A 63 11.82 1.74 -16.73
N LEU A 64 12.23 0.51 -17.09
CA LEU A 64 12.81 0.18 -18.39
C LEU A 64 11.77 -0.20 -19.45
N THR A 65 10.55 -0.56 -19.03
CA THR A 65 9.42 -0.79 -19.94
C THR A 65 8.72 0.53 -20.25
N ARG A 66 8.14 0.64 -21.45
CA ARG A 66 7.32 1.79 -21.85
C ARG A 66 6.12 1.96 -20.93
N ALA A 67 5.63 3.19 -20.78
CA ALA A 67 4.44 3.49 -19.97
C ALA A 67 3.17 2.70 -20.40
N ASP A 68 3.08 2.34 -21.69
CA ASP A 68 2.00 1.52 -22.27
C ASP A 68 2.27 0.00 -22.24
N GLY A 69 3.49 -0.43 -21.88
CA GLY A 69 3.92 -1.82 -21.95
C GLY A 69 4.02 -2.40 -23.38
N ALA A 70 3.95 -1.58 -24.44
CA ALA A 70 3.96 -2.05 -25.82
C ALA A 70 5.27 -2.76 -26.21
N ASP A 71 6.33 -2.54 -25.44
CA ASP A 71 7.64 -3.19 -25.55
C ASP A 71 7.74 -4.50 -24.78
N LEU A 72 6.63 -5.18 -24.41
CA LEU A 72 6.68 -6.45 -23.69
C LEU A 72 6.43 -7.67 -24.57
N ARG A 73 7.38 -8.61 -24.61
CA ARG A 73 7.25 -9.88 -25.33
C ARG A 73 7.63 -11.04 -24.41
N VAL A 74 6.77 -12.06 -24.31
CA VAL A 74 7.07 -13.30 -23.59
C VAL A 74 7.49 -14.39 -24.57
N THR A 75 8.51 -15.18 -24.23
CA THR A 75 8.94 -16.34 -24.99
C THR A 75 9.05 -17.61 -24.15
N THR A 76 9.01 -18.75 -24.85
CA THR A 76 9.55 -20.03 -24.32
C THR A 76 11.08 -19.95 -24.14
N PRO A 77 11.73 -20.93 -23.46
CA PRO A 77 13.19 -21.00 -23.37
C PRO A 77 13.87 -21.18 -24.74
N ALA A 78 13.20 -21.81 -25.70
CA ALA A 78 13.65 -21.90 -27.09
C ALA A 78 13.51 -20.56 -27.87
N GLY A 79 13.13 -19.48 -27.18
CA GLY A 79 13.00 -18.14 -27.76
C GLY A 79 11.80 -17.98 -28.71
N ARG A 80 10.81 -18.88 -28.68
CA ARG A 80 9.59 -18.74 -29.49
C ARG A 80 8.67 -17.71 -28.86
N LEU A 81 8.24 -16.70 -29.63
CA LEU A 81 7.26 -15.69 -29.18
C LEU A 81 5.91 -16.33 -28.83
N LEU A 82 5.29 -15.79 -27.78
CA LEU A 82 3.99 -16.23 -27.26
C LEU A 82 2.94 -15.11 -27.39
N PRO A 83 1.68 -15.45 -27.70
CA PRO A 83 0.56 -14.54 -27.49
C PRO A 83 0.59 -14.01 -26.06
N THR A 84 0.66 -12.69 -25.95
CA THR A 84 0.83 -11.93 -24.70
C THR A 84 -0.25 -10.85 -24.63
N ARG A 85 -0.61 -10.39 -23.42
CA ARG A 85 -1.40 -9.18 -23.21
C ARG A 85 -0.96 -8.49 -21.93
N VAL A 86 -0.56 -7.23 -22.03
CA VAL A 86 -0.36 -6.36 -20.87
C VAL A 86 -1.75 -6.01 -20.32
N LEU A 87 -1.97 -6.30 -19.04
CA LEU A 87 -3.24 -6.02 -18.36
C LEU A 87 -3.25 -4.63 -17.72
N SER A 88 -2.12 -4.24 -17.11
CA SER A 88 -1.90 -2.91 -16.55
C SER A 88 -0.42 -2.60 -16.38
N THR A 89 -0.05 -1.34 -16.49
CA THR A 89 1.24 -0.78 -16.07
C THR A 89 1.02 0.16 -14.88
N GLY A 90 1.98 0.18 -13.95
CA GLY A 90 1.92 0.96 -12.71
C GLY A 90 0.84 0.53 -11.71
N PRO A 91 0.57 1.36 -10.67
CA PRO A 91 1.43 2.48 -10.25
C PRO A 91 2.84 2.01 -9.85
N GLY A 92 3.82 2.93 -9.88
CA GLY A 92 5.25 2.57 -9.81
C GLY A 92 5.77 1.93 -11.09
N ASP A 93 6.96 1.35 -11.02
CA ASP A 93 7.64 0.68 -12.13
C ASP A 93 7.27 -0.82 -12.16
N ARG A 94 6.01 -1.09 -12.55
CA ARG A 94 5.39 -2.42 -12.51
C ARG A 94 4.60 -2.69 -13.79
N ALA A 95 4.57 -3.94 -14.24
CA ALA A 95 3.64 -4.40 -15.26
C ALA A 95 2.97 -5.72 -14.84
N VAL A 96 1.69 -5.89 -15.20
CA VAL A 96 0.95 -7.15 -15.08
C VAL A 96 0.74 -7.70 -16.48
N VAL A 97 1.21 -8.91 -16.75
CA VAL A 97 1.27 -9.50 -18.10
C VAL A 97 0.70 -10.91 -18.09
N ALA A 98 -0.27 -11.15 -18.98
CA ALA A 98 -0.79 -12.48 -19.27
C ALA A 98 -0.16 -13.03 -20.56
N PHE A 99 0.12 -14.34 -20.62
CA PHE A 99 0.74 -15.01 -21.76
C PHE A 99 0.28 -16.46 -21.92
N ALA A 100 0.39 -17.02 -23.12
CA ALA A 100 0.01 -18.40 -23.43
C ALA A 100 1.00 -19.45 -22.89
N LEU A 101 0.48 -20.60 -22.49
CA LEU A 101 1.18 -21.86 -22.14
C LEU A 101 0.68 -22.93 -23.14
N GLU A 102 1.48 -23.71 -23.89
CA GLU A 102 2.81 -24.33 -23.70
C GLU A 102 2.91 -25.50 -22.69
N PRO A 103 2.16 -26.60 -22.91
CA PRO A 103 2.30 -27.85 -22.14
C PRO A 103 3.75 -28.30 -21.95
N GLY A 104 4.10 -28.68 -20.71
CA GLY A 104 5.45 -29.13 -20.35
C GLY A 104 6.48 -28.00 -20.15
N THR A 105 6.11 -26.73 -20.39
CA THR A 105 6.98 -25.58 -20.13
C THR A 105 6.57 -24.86 -18.85
N THR A 106 7.47 -24.78 -17.87
CA THR A 106 7.26 -24.02 -16.62
C THR A 106 8.07 -22.73 -16.54
N ARG A 107 9.17 -22.59 -17.30
CA ARG A 107 10.02 -21.40 -17.35
C ARG A 107 9.86 -20.65 -18.66
N TYR A 108 9.73 -19.32 -18.58
CA TYR A 108 9.53 -18.39 -19.68
C TYR A 108 10.46 -17.17 -19.53
N TYR A 109 10.55 -16.33 -20.56
CA TYR A 109 11.32 -15.08 -20.51
C TYR A 109 10.48 -13.91 -21.02
N ALA A 110 10.35 -12.85 -20.22
CA ALA A 110 9.79 -11.57 -20.68
C ALA A 110 10.93 -10.63 -21.09
N TYR A 111 10.90 -10.13 -22.32
CA TYR A 111 11.82 -9.15 -22.88
C TYR A 111 11.19 -7.76 -22.95
N PHE A 112 11.99 -6.72 -22.71
CA PHE A 112 11.61 -5.31 -22.68
C PHE A 112 12.81 -4.37 -22.89
N GLY A 113 12.56 -3.06 -22.87
CA GLY A 113 13.55 -2.01 -23.10
C GLY A 113 13.62 -1.49 -24.53
N ASN A 114 12.76 -1.99 -25.44
CA ASN A 114 12.77 -1.54 -26.81
C ASN A 114 11.93 -0.27 -26.96
N ALA A 115 12.59 0.84 -27.31
CA ALA A 115 11.94 2.13 -27.52
C ALA A 115 10.96 2.13 -28.70
N ASP A 116 11.27 1.39 -29.77
CA ASP A 116 10.48 1.23 -30.99
C ASP A 116 10.16 -0.26 -31.24
N PRO A 117 9.25 -0.85 -30.45
CA PRO A 117 8.95 -2.27 -30.55
C PRO A 117 8.04 -2.55 -31.76
N PRO A 118 8.39 -3.48 -32.67
CA PRO A 118 7.48 -3.89 -33.74
C PRO A 118 6.14 -4.36 -33.17
N PRO A 119 4.99 -4.05 -33.83
CA PRO A 119 3.67 -4.41 -33.34
C PRO A 119 3.55 -5.88 -32.97
N GLN A 120 2.81 -6.18 -31.89
CA GLN A 120 2.59 -7.56 -31.50
C GLN A 120 1.66 -8.26 -32.50
N ALA A 121 2.19 -9.23 -33.26
CA ALA A 121 1.49 -9.87 -34.38
C ALA A 121 0.13 -10.51 -34.01
N LYS A 122 -0.02 -11.02 -32.78
CA LYS A 122 -1.29 -11.50 -32.24
C LYS A 122 -1.34 -11.29 -30.72
N PRO A 123 -2.26 -10.47 -30.19
CA PRO A 123 -2.57 -10.40 -28.76
C PRO A 123 -3.11 -11.72 -28.21
N LEU A 124 -2.94 -11.97 -26.91
CA LEU A 124 -3.55 -13.11 -26.24
C LEU A 124 -5.08 -12.96 -26.16
N ASP A 125 -5.79 -13.94 -26.71
CA ASP A 125 -7.22 -14.15 -26.47
C ASP A 125 -7.40 -14.90 -25.14
N ILE A 126 -7.66 -14.15 -24.07
CA ILE A 126 -7.74 -14.69 -22.71
C ILE A 126 -9.05 -15.46 -22.55
N ARG A 127 -8.96 -16.80 -22.66
CA ARG A 127 -10.06 -17.76 -22.44
C ARG A 127 -10.00 -18.49 -21.11
N ARG A 128 -9.50 -17.79 -20.07
CA ARG A 128 -9.22 -18.32 -18.73
C ARG A 128 -9.49 -17.26 -17.65
N GLY A 129 -9.70 -17.73 -16.44
CA GLY A 129 -9.81 -16.97 -15.20
C GLY A 129 -11.09 -16.15 -15.08
N VAL A 130 -11.11 -15.32 -14.05
CA VAL A 130 -12.01 -14.17 -13.89
C VAL A 130 -11.15 -12.91 -13.93
N LEU A 131 -11.03 -12.26 -15.08
CA LEU A 131 -10.29 -11.00 -15.18
C LEU A 131 -11.16 -9.85 -14.69
N GLN A 132 -10.75 -9.17 -13.62
CA GLN A 132 -11.34 -7.90 -13.20
C GLN A 132 -10.53 -6.75 -13.81
N GLN A 133 -11.22 -5.78 -14.40
CA GLN A 133 -10.67 -4.47 -14.78
C GLN A 133 -11.50 -3.40 -14.09
N THR A 134 -10.88 -2.37 -13.53
CA THR A 134 -11.60 -1.33 -12.77
C THR A 134 -11.04 0.04 -13.09
N TRP A 135 -11.94 0.98 -13.36
CA TRP A 135 -11.67 2.35 -13.73
C TRP A 135 -12.33 3.32 -12.74
N ALA A 136 -11.80 4.53 -12.65
CA ALA A 136 -12.49 5.63 -12.01
C ALA A 136 -13.81 5.91 -12.77
N ASN A 137 -14.94 5.96 -12.05
CA ASN A 137 -16.24 6.19 -12.66
C ASN A 137 -16.37 7.66 -13.12
N PRO A 138 -16.57 7.94 -14.43
CA PRO A 138 -16.83 9.30 -14.92
C PRO A 138 -18.27 9.79 -14.65
N GLY A 139 -19.10 8.97 -13.98
CA GLY A 139 -20.53 9.18 -13.84
C GLY A 139 -21.30 8.92 -15.13
N GLY A 140 -22.63 9.00 -15.07
CA GLY A 140 -23.52 8.82 -16.21
C GLY A 140 -24.86 8.21 -15.83
N GLY A 141 -25.70 7.92 -16.82
CA GLY A 141 -26.89 7.10 -16.63
C GLY A 141 -26.51 5.65 -16.35
N THR A 142 -27.32 4.97 -15.56
CA THR A 142 -27.10 3.55 -15.19
C THR A 142 -28.37 2.71 -15.29
N GLY A 143 -29.46 3.25 -15.83
CA GLY A 143 -30.79 2.63 -15.83
C GLY A 143 -30.98 1.50 -16.84
N ASN A 144 -30.07 1.34 -17.79
CA ASN A 144 -30.04 0.23 -18.75
C ASN A 144 -28.60 -0.03 -19.25
N PHE A 145 -28.44 -1.10 -20.03
CA PHE A 145 -27.11 -1.56 -20.46
C PHE A 145 -26.41 -0.57 -21.42
N GLU A 146 -27.13 0.13 -22.29
CA GLU A 146 -26.55 1.11 -23.21
C GLU A 146 -25.96 2.31 -22.45
N GLN A 147 -26.67 2.79 -21.44
CA GLN A 147 -26.18 3.88 -20.58
C GLN A 147 -24.92 3.46 -19.82
N VAL A 148 -24.89 2.24 -19.26
CA VAL A 148 -23.68 1.72 -18.60
C VAL A 148 -22.52 1.54 -19.57
N ARG A 149 -22.74 1.05 -20.79
CA ARG A 149 -21.69 1.03 -21.82
C ARG A 149 -21.10 2.42 -22.09
N ALA A 150 -21.94 3.45 -22.18
CA ALA A 150 -21.49 4.82 -22.34
C ALA A 150 -20.70 5.38 -21.13
N VAL A 151 -20.85 4.82 -19.93
CA VAL A 151 -19.94 5.10 -18.79
C VAL A 151 -18.54 4.55 -19.09
N PHE A 152 -18.42 3.30 -19.55
CA PHE A 152 -17.14 2.68 -19.88
C PHE A 152 -16.45 3.32 -21.10
N ASP A 153 -17.19 3.71 -22.14
CA ASP A 153 -16.63 4.42 -23.29
C ASP A 153 -15.97 5.76 -22.88
N ARG A 154 -16.46 6.38 -21.81
CA ARG A 154 -15.91 7.63 -21.23
C ARG A 154 -14.84 7.39 -20.15
N ALA A 155 -14.74 6.22 -19.55
CA ALA A 155 -13.78 5.94 -18.48
C ALA A 155 -12.33 5.91 -19.02
N LYS A 156 -11.50 6.88 -18.61
CA LYS A 156 -10.11 7.02 -19.12
C LYS A 156 -9.03 6.54 -18.15
N THR A 157 -9.30 6.55 -16.85
CA THR A 157 -8.31 6.17 -15.82
C THR A 157 -8.56 4.75 -15.35
N LEU A 158 -7.75 3.80 -15.86
CA LEU A 158 -7.67 2.45 -15.32
C LEU A 158 -6.99 2.51 -13.94
N LEU A 159 -7.66 2.04 -12.89
CA LEU A 159 -7.09 1.91 -11.55
C LEU A 159 -6.29 0.61 -11.42
N GLY A 160 -6.75 -0.47 -12.06
CA GLY A 160 -5.99 -1.70 -12.19
C GLY A 160 -6.73 -2.82 -12.93
N ALA A 161 -5.98 -3.87 -13.26
CA ALA A 161 -6.48 -5.09 -13.86
C ALA A 161 -5.69 -6.32 -13.37
N ASP A 162 -6.39 -7.32 -12.81
CA ASP A 162 -5.81 -8.61 -12.45
C ASP A 162 -6.90 -9.70 -12.37
N PHE A 163 -6.48 -10.97 -12.35
CA PHE A 163 -7.36 -12.10 -12.16
C PHE A 163 -7.82 -12.26 -10.71
N ARG A 164 -9.08 -12.65 -10.56
CA ARG A 164 -9.77 -12.93 -9.30
C ARG A 164 -10.20 -14.39 -9.26
N ASP A 165 -10.45 -14.87 -8.05
CA ASP A 165 -10.97 -16.23 -7.84
C ASP A 165 -12.47 -16.33 -8.12
N ARG A 166 -13.21 -15.21 -8.08
CA ARG A 166 -14.67 -15.16 -8.25
C ARG A 166 -15.11 -13.86 -8.92
N ILE A 167 -16.32 -13.87 -9.48
CA ILE A 167 -17.05 -12.64 -9.83
C ILE A 167 -17.73 -12.14 -8.54
N PHE A 168 -16.92 -11.48 -7.71
CA PHE A 168 -17.31 -10.92 -6.42
C PHE A 168 -16.55 -9.61 -6.20
N GLN A 169 -17.27 -8.60 -5.73
CA GLN A 169 -16.74 -7.30 -5.34
C GLN A 169 -17.35 -6.95 -3.98
N ALA A 170 -16.50 -6.62 -3.01
CA ALA A 170 -16.90 -6.01 -1.74
C ALA A 170 -16.15 -4.69 -1.48
N HIS A 171 -15.07 -4.48 -2.21
CA HIS A 171 -14.11 -3.39 -2.07
C HIS A 171 -13.48 -3.09 -3.43
N ASN A 172 -12.64 -2.05 -3.48
CA ASN A 172 -11.73 -1.83 -4.59
C ASN A 172 -10.36 -2.42 -4.26
N PRO A 173 -9.89 -3.45 -4.97
CA PRO A 173 -8.57 -4.04 -4.72
C PRO A 173 -7.42 -3.20 -5.31
N PHE A 174 -7.72 -2.09 -5.99
CA PHE A 174 -6.74 -1.24 -6.66
C PHE A 174 -6.62 0.17 -6.04
N GLY A 175 -7.23 0.41 -4.87
CA GLY A 175 -7.14 1.68 -4.15
C GLY A 175 -8.36 1.97 -3.26
N PRO A 176 -8.37 3.08 -2.52
CA PRO A 176 -9.44 3.43 -1.57
C PRO A 176 -10.75 3.91 -2.23
N GLN A 177 -10.79 4.11 -3.55
CA GLN A 177 -11.95 4.67 -4.25
C GLN A 177 -13.13 3.67 -4.29
N THR A 178 -14.34 4.13 -3.96
CA THR A 178 -15.59 3.33 -3.99
C THR A 178 -16.53 3.66 -5.16
N ASN A 179 -16.34 4.82 -5.80
CA ASN A 179 -17.05 5.24 -7.02
C ASN A 179 -16.33 4.68 -8.27
N LEU A 180 -16.83 3.57 -8.80
CA LEU A 180 -16.09 2.68 -9.71
C LEU A 180 -16.93 2.24 -10.91
N ALA A 181 -16.26 2.14 -12.05
CA ALA A 181 -16.74 1.37 -13.19
C ALA A 181 -15.88 0.09 -13.28
N THR A 182 -16.47 -1.08 -13.09
CA THR A 182 -15.77 -2.38 -13.05
C THR A 182 -16.34 -3.33 -14.10
N ILE A 183 -15.46 -4.00 -14.85
CA ILE A 183 -15.81 -5.13 -15.71
C ILE A 183 -15.16 -6.40 -15.17
N TYR A 184 -15.92 -7.47 -15.09
CA TYR A 184 -15.42 -8.83 -14.95
C TYR A 184 -15.60 -9.56 -16.29
N THR A 185 -14.53 -10.16 -16.84
CA THR A 185 -14.62 -11.10 -17.96
C THR A 185 -14.15 -12.47 -17.48
N ALA A 186 -15.01 -13.48 -17.56
CA ALA A 186 -14.76 -14.80 -17.00
C ALA A 186 -15.09 -15.92 -17.98
N TRP A 187 -14.44 -17.07 -17.81
CA TRP A 187 -14.69 -18.27 -18.60
C TRP A 187 -15.19 -19.40 -17.71
N LEU A 188 -16.51 -19.58 -17.71
CA LEU A 188 -17.22 -20.56 -16.91
C LEU A 188 -17.15 -21.94 -17.58
N ASN A 189 -16.76 -22.95 -16.82
CA ASN A 189 -16.82 -24.35 -17.23
C ASN A 189 -18.18 -24.94 -16.82
N CYS A 190 -19.08 -25.14 -17.79
CA CYS A 190 -20.35 -25.82 -17.58
C CYS A 190 -20.11 -27.34 -17.65
N PRO A 191 -20.22 -28.10 -16.54
CA PRO A 191 -19.92 -29.54 -16.54
C PRO A 191 -20.90 -30.39 -17.36
N ALA A 192 -22.14 -29.93 -17.50
CA ALA A 192 -23.23 -30.70 -18.10
C ALA A 192 -24.15 -29.84 -18.97
N ASP A 193 -24.88 -30.49 -19.87
CA ASP A 193 -26.03 -29.91 -20.55
C ASP A 193 -27.17 -29.66 -19.55
N GLY A 194 -27.88 -28.54 -19.70
CA GLY A 194 -29.15 -28.32 -18.99
C GLY A 194 -29.41 -26.88 -18.58
N LYS A 195 -30.39 -26.73 -17.69
CA LYS A 195 -30.92 -25.44 -17.25
C LYS A 195 -30.13 -24.86 -16.07
N TYR A 196 -29.31 -23.85 -16.36
CA TYR A 196 -28.64 -23.03 -15.35
C TYR A 196 -29.56 -21.90 -14.91
N ILE A 197 -29.51 -21.52 -13.63
CA ILE A 197 -30.04 -20.24 -13.16
C ILE A 197 -28.86 -19.33 -12.82
N PHE A 198 -28.88 -18.09 -13.28
CA PHE A 198 -27.94 -17.05 -12.88
C PHE A 198 -28.67 -16.00 -12.05
N CYS A 199 -28.02 -15.54 -10.99
CA CYS A 199 -28.52 -14.48 -10.11
C CYS A 199 -27.45 -13.40 -9.96
N LEU A 200 -27.88 -12.15 -9.80
CA LEU A 200 -27.01 -10.99 -9.67
C LEU A 200 -27.52 -10.13 -8.52
N SER A 201 -26.64 -9.75 -7.59
CA SER A 201 -26.94 -8.78 -6.53
C SER A 201 -25.85 -7.73 -6.52
N SER A 202 -26.22 -6.44 -6.48
CA SER A 202 -25.25 -5.33 -6.46
C SER A 202 -25.79 -4.05 -5.81
N GLN A 203 -24.89 -3.30 -5.18
CA GLN A 203 -25.08 -1.88 -4.96
C GLN A 203 -25.00 -1.17 -6.32
N ASN A 204 -26.07 -0.47 -6.69
CA ASN A 204 -26.19 0.19 -7.99
C ASN A 204 -26.06 -0.80 -9.17
N ALA A 205 -25.94 -0.26 -10.38
CA ALA A 205 -26.27 -0.97 -11.60
C ALA A 205 -25.26 -2.05 -11.97
N SER A 206 -25.76 -3.24 -12.31
CA SER A 206 -24.96 -4.32 -12.90
C SER A 206 -25.69 -5.07 -14.01
N PHE A 207 -24.92 -5.61 -14.95
CA PHE A 207 -25.43 -6.31 -16.13
C PHE A 207 -24.58 -7.54 -16.39
N LEU A 208 -25.21 -8.71 -16.46
CA LEU A 208 -24.56 -9.98 -16.80
C LEU A 208 -24.86 -10.33 -18.26
N LEU A 209 -23.80 -10.54 -19.03
CA LEU A 209 -23.82 -11.07 -20.39
C LEU A 209 -23.31 -12.52 -20.37
N LEU A 210 -23.88 -13.35 -21.24
CA LEU A 210 -23.46 -14.70 -21.53
C LEU A 210 -23.16 -14.79 -23.04
N ASP A 211 -21.93 -15.15 -23.38
CA ASP A 211 -21.41 -15.22 -24.76
C ASP A 211 -21.75 -13.95 -25.56
N ASP A 212 -21.49 -12.80 -24.92
CA ASP A 212 -21.69 -11.44 -25.41
C ASP A 212 -23.16 -11.01 -25.66
N ALA A 213 -24.14 -11.86 -25.37
CA ALA A 213 -25.56 -11.49 -25.29
C ALA A 213 -25.96 -11.07 -23.87
N LEU A 214 -26.77 -10.02 -23.72
CA LEU A 214 -27.32 -9.61 -22.41
C LEU A 214 -28.24 -10.70 -21.86
N LEU A 215 -27.91 -11.20 -20.67
CA LEU A 215 -28.63 -12.29 -20.00
C LEU A 215 -29.47 -11.77 -18.81
N LEU A 216 -28.91 -10.86 -18.00
CA LEU A 216 -29.58 -10.33 -16.80
C LEU A 216 -29.31 -8.82 -16.65
N ASP A 217 -30.39 -8.05 -16.55
CA ASP A 217 -30.41 -6.61 -16.30
C ASP A 217 -30.69 -6.32 -14.81
N ASN A 218 -29.73 -5.68 -14.14
CA ASN A 218 -29.89 -5.11 -12.81
C ASN A 218 -29.51 -3.62 -12.84
N GLY A 219 -30.11 -2.87 -13.77
CA GLY A 219 -29.89 -1.44 -13.93
C GLY A 219 -30.53 -0.56 -12.83
N GLY A 220 -30.02 0.66 -12.74
CA GLY A 220 -30.55 1.74 -11.91
C GLY A 220 -29.77 2.03 -10.63
N PHE A 221 -30.35 2.89 -9.80
CA PHE A 221 -29.83 3.22 -8.47
C PHE A 221 -30.61 2.43 -7.41
N HIS A 222 -29.97 1.46 -6.78
CA HIS A 222 -30.55 0.60 -5.76
C HIS A 222 -29.47 0.08 -4.79
N GLY A 223 -29.92 -0.46 -3.65
CA GLY A 223 -29.09 -1.28 -2.77
C GLY A 223 -28.84 -2.70 -3.29
N PRO A 224 -27.93 -3.47 -2.68
CA PRO A 224 -27.80 -4.90 -2.94
C PRO A 224 -29.10 -5.64 -2.59
N GLN A 225 -29.42 -6.66 -3.37
CA GLN A 225 -30.56 -7.53 -3.12
C GLN A 225 -30.19 -8.59 -2.08
N ASP A 226 -31.01 -8.71 -1.02
CA ASP A 226 -30.89 -9.71 0.05
C ASP A 226 -31.43 -11.11 -0.35
N ASN A 227 -31.90 -11.24 -1.58
CA ASN A 227 -32.59 -12.42 -2.11
C ASN A 227 -32.33 -12.60 -3.62
N ILE A 228 -32.78 -13.74 -4.17
CA ILE A 228 -32.60 -14.10 -5.59
C ILE A 228 -33.65 -13.50 -6.55
N SER A 229 -34.25 -12.35 -6.23
CA SER A 229 -35.24 -11.67 -7.10
C SER A 229 -34.68 -11.34 -8.48
N LYS A 230 -33.44 -10.87 -8.54
CA LYS A 230 -32.68 -10.60 -9.75
C LYS A 230 -32.02 -11.89 -10.25
N ARG A 231 -32.80 -12.68 -11.00
CA ARG A 231 -32.39 -13.96 -11.58
C ARG A 231 -32.96 -14.18 -12.98
N THR A 232 -32.31 -15.05 -13.74
CA THR A 232 -32.77 -15.55 -15.04
C THR A 232 -32.30 -16.99 -15.23
N ALA A 233 -32.84 -17.69 -16.23
CA ALA A 233 -32.41 -19.04 -16.57
C ALA A 233 -31.93 -19.13 -18.02
N ALA A 234 -30.92 -19.97 -18.24
CA ALA A 234 -30.39 -20.26 -19.57
C ALA A 234 -30.17 -21.77 -19.72
N ASP A 235 -30.59 -22.33 -20.86
CA ASP A 235 -30.33 -23.71 -21.22
C ASP A 235 -28.98 -23.78 -21.95
N LEU A 236 -27.98 -24.37 -21.29
CA LEU A 236 -26.60 -24.40 -21.75
C LEU A 236 -26.18 -25.80 -22.21
N LYS A 237 -25.12 -25.83 -23.01
CA LYS A 237 -24.37 -27.04 -23.33
C LYS A 237 -23.12 -27.13 -22.45
N ALA A 238 -22.68 -28.35 -22.16
CA ALA A 238 -21.42 -28.60 -21.49
C ALA A 238 -20.23 -27.95 -22.24
N GLY A 239 -19.23 -27.48 -21.50
CA GLY A 239 -18.04 -26.80 -22.01
C GLY A 239 -17.90 -25.35 -21.55
N LEU A 240 -16.95 -24.63 -22.16
CA LEU A 240 -16.65 -23.24 -21.79
C LEU A 240 -17.68 -22.25 -22.33
N ARG A 241 -18.16 -21.36 -21.46
CA ARG A 241 -19.02 -20.21 -21.78
C ARG A 241 -18.38 -18.92 -21.26
N LYS A 242 -18.49 -17.83 -22.02
CA LYS A 242 -17.98 -16.52 -21.61
C LYS A 242 -19.03 -15.80 -20.77
N LEU A 243 -18.67 -15.34 -19.58
CA LEU A 243 -19.46 -14.39 -18.80
C LEU A 243 -18.78 -13.02 -18.84
N THR A 244 -19.55 -11.97 -19.09
CA THR A 244 -19.08 -10.59 -18.94
C THR A 244 -20.02 -9.86 -17.98
N VAL A 245 -19.51 -9.29 -16.90
CA VAL A 245 -20.29 -8.45 -15.98
C VAL A 245 -19.81 -7.03 -16.04
N TYR A 246 -20.73 -6.11 -16.29
CA TYR A 246 -20.54 -4.68 -16.12
C TYR A 246 -21.13 -4.27 -14.78
N HIS A 247 -20.40 -3.49 -13.99
CA HIS A 247 -20.85 -2.98 -12.69
C HIS A 247 -20.45 -1.50 -12.56
N VAL A 248 -21.39 -0.64 -12.17
CA VAL A 248 -21.16 0.79 -11.95
C VAL A 248 -21.64 1.15 -10.54
N SER A 249 -20.68 1.23 -9.61
CA SER A 249 -20.88 1.77 -8.28
C SER A 249 -20.76 3.30 -8.35
N SER A 250 -21.87 4.00 -8.12
CA SER A 250 -21.91 5.48 -8.12
C SER A 250 -21.98 6.06 -6.72
N TRP A 251 -22.43 5.28 -5.73
CA TRP A 251 -22.49 5.67 -4.31
C TRP A 251 -22.55 4.44 -3.39
N GLY A 252 -21.95 4.54 -2.21
CA GLY A 252 -21.84 3.44 -1.24
C GLY A 252 -20.66 2.50 -1.53
N ASP A 253 -20.61 1.37 -0.84
CA ASP A 253 -19.57 0.36 -1.08
C ASP A 253 -19.82 -0.38 -2.41
N PRO A 254 -18.77 -0.68 -3.20
CA PRO A 254 -18.89 -1.26 -4.54
C PRO A 254 -19.20 -2.77 -4.46
N THR A 255 -20.32 -3.13 -3.84
CA THR A 255 -20.71 -4.52 -3.58
C THR A 255 -21.40 -5.13 -4.79
N MET A 256 -20.94 -6.30 -5.25
CA MET A 256 -21.55 -7.06 -6.35
C MET A 256 -21.18 -8.54 -6.26
N VAL A 257 -22.13 -9.43 -6.55
CA VAL A 257 -21.91 -10.88 -6.63
C VAL A 257 -22.73 -11.51 -7.74
N VAL A 258 -22.09 -12.39 -8.52
CA VAL A 258 -22.80 -13.35 -9.38
C VAL A 258 -22.93 -14.68 -8.65
N ALA A 259 -24.17 -15.17 -8.58
CA ALA A 259 -24.50 -16.50 -8.10
C ALA A 259 -25.08 -17.35 -9.23
N TRP A 260 -24.99 -18.66 -9.10
CA TRP A 260 -25.57 -19.60 -10.04
C TRP A 260 -26.24 -20.78 -9.34
N ARG A 261 -27.02 -21.54 -10.11
CA ARG A 261 -27.42 -22.91 -9.80
C ARG A 261 -27.22 -23.77 -11.06
N PRO A 262 -26.23 -24.68 -11.09
CA PRO A 262 -26.05 -25.63 -12.19
C PRO A 262 -27.17 -26.70 -12.20
N PRO A 263 -27.36 -27.44 -13.32
CA PRO A 263 -28.41 -28.46 -13.44
C PRO A 263 -28.34 -29.57 -12.40
N GLU A 264 -27.12 -29.89 -11.95
CA GLU A 264 -26.83 -30.97 -10.99
C GLU A 264 -27.19 -30.62 -9.53
N THR A 265 -27.51 -29.36 -9.23
CA THR A 265 -27.82 -28.92 -7.85
C THR A 265 -29.13 -28.14 -7.77
N TRP A 266 -29.76 -28.19 -6.59
CA TRP A 266 -30.94 -27.38 -6.29
C TRP A 266 -30.59 -26.03 -5.64
N ARG A 267 -29.34 -25.86 -5.18
CA ARG A 267 -28.85 -24.71 -4.40
C ARG A 267 -28.33 -23.60 -5.30
N VAL A 268 -28.81 -22.37 -5.08
CA VAL A 268 -28.15 -21.16 -5.60
C VAL A 268 -26.98 -20.80 -4.68
N GLU A 269 -25.80 -20.54 -5.26
CA GLU A 269 -24.61 -20.12 -4.53
C GLU A 269 -23.72 -19.18 -5.38
N PRO A 270 -22.91 -18.29 -4.77
CA PRO A 270 -21.88 -17.53 -5.49
C PRO A 270 -21.00 -18.47 -6.31
N ILE A 271 -20.75 -18.13 -7.59
CA ILE A 271 -20.01 -19.06 -8.48
C ILE A 271 -18.65 -19.40 -7.85
N PRO A 272 -18.36 -20.69 -7.58
CA PRO A 272 -17.15 -21.08 -6.88
C PRO A 272 -15.92 -20.98 -7.80
N PRO A 273 -14.70 -20.77 -7.26
CA PRO A 273 -13.51 -20.57 -8.10
C PRO A 273 -13.23 -21.71 -9.08
N GLY A 274 -13.45 -22.96 -8.65
CA GLY A 274 -13.27 -24.15 -9.49
C GLY A 274 -14.29 -24.31 -10.62
N ALA A 275 -15.33 -23.46 -10.70
CA ALA A 275 -16.22 -23.42 -11.86
C ALA A 275 -15.66 -22.56 -13.00
N PHE A 276 -14.60 -21.77 -12.77
CA PHE A 276 -13.92 -21.02 -13.82
C PHE A 276 -12.70 -21.80 -14.33
N ALA A 277 -12.39 -21.65 -15.63
CA ALA A 277 -11.14 -22.17 -16.18
C ALA A 277 -9.95 -21.47 -15.50
N PRO A 278 -8.92 -22.18 -14.99
CA PRO A 278 -7.90 -21.55 -14.14
C PRO A 278 -6.88 -20.72 -14.93
N VAL A 279 -6.20 -19.81 -14.22
CA VAL A 279 -4.95 -19.15 -14.66
C VAL A 279 -3.81 -19.55 -13.73
N PHE A 280 -2.58 -19.46 -14.21
CA PHE A 280 -1.40 -19.87 -13.45
C PHE A 280 -0.50 -18.66 -13.15
N ARG A 281 -0.28 -18.36 -11.86
CA ARG A 281 0.55 -17.22 -11.46
C ARG A 281 2.03 -17.58 -11.51
N GLY A 282 2.81 -16.78 -12.24
CA GLY A 282 4.27 -16.90 -12.34
C GLY A 282 5.02 -16.04 -11.32
N ARG A 283 6.25 -16.43 -11.00
CA ARG A 283 7.20 -15.66 -10.17
C ARG A 283 8.38 -15.17 -11.02
N CYS A 284 8.94 -14.01 -10.68
CA CYS A 284 10.04 -13.40 -11.43
C CYS A 284 11.41 -13.82 -10.92
N GLY A 285 12.31 -14.20 -11.83
CA GLY A 285 13.76 -14.13 -11.62
C GLY A 285 14.29 -12.70 -11.85
N PRO A 286 15.59 -12.43 -11.58
CA PRO A 286 16.21 -11.12 -11.79
C PRO A 286 16.13 -10.64 -13.24
N ILE A 287 16.21 -9.32 -13.43
CA ILE A 287 16.49 -8.69 -14.72
C ILE A 287 17.92 -9.06 -15.17
N GLU A 288 18.02 -9.66 -16.36
CA GLU A 288 19.23 -9.89 -17.13
C GLU A 288 19.39 -8.73 -18.14
N ASP A 289 20.55 -8.09 -18.17
CA ASP A 289 20.88 -7.04 -19.16
C ASP A 289 21.75 -7.61 -20.30
N TYR A 290 21.39 -7.33 -21.55
CA TYR A 290 22.17 -7.73 -22.72
C TYR A 290 23.58 -7.13 -22.71
N GLY A 291 24.56 -7.91 -23.16
CA GLY A 291 25.96 -7.50 -23.26
C GLY A 291 26.72 -7.38 -21.93
N ARG A 292 26.07 -7.63 -20.78
CA ARG A 292 26.72 -7.62 -19.46
C ARG A 292 27.07 -9.04 -19.00
N GLY A 293 28.28 -9.22 -18.46
CA GLY A 293 28.72 -10.48 -17.85
C GLY A 293 27.98 -10.81 -16.54
N GLY A 294 27.38 -9.80 -15.91
CA GLY A 294 26.44 -9.95 -14.81
C GLY A 294 25.66 -8.67 -14.55
N SER A 295 24.55 -8.82 -13.82
CA SER A 295 23.56 -7.78 -13.54
C SER A 295 22.95 -7.98 -12.15
N ILE A 296 22.40 -6.92 -11.59
CA ILE A 296 21.70 -6.91 -10.29
C ILE A 296 20.25 -6.49 -10.46
N ASP A 297 19.39 -7.00 -9.59
CA ASP A 297 17.96 -6.68 -9.57
C ASP A 297 17.36 -6.93 -8.18
N PHE A 298 16.09 -6.60 -7.98
CA PHE A 298 15.32 -7.00 -6.82
C PHE A 298 13.83 -7.11 -7.15
N VAL A 299 13.14 -8.01 -6.46
CA VAL A 299 11.67 -8.10 -6.48
C VAL A 299 11.19 -7.82 -5.06
N PRO A 300 10.56 -6.66 -4.79
CA PRO A 300 10.00 -6.37 -3.47
C PRO A 300 8.87 -7.35 -3.17
N ASP A 301 8.96 -8.02 -2.02
CA ASP A 301 7.90 -8.90 -1.52
C ASP A 301 7.12 -8.18 -0.40
N HIS A 302 5.80 -8.16 -0.46
CA HIS A 302 4.96 -7.57 0.59
C HIS A 302 4.82 -8.58 1.72
N ALA A 303 5.55 -8.35 2.81
CA ALA A 303 5.71 -9.32 3.87
C ALA A 303 4.63 -9.20 4.96
N GLY A 304 3.87 -8.09 5.00
CA GLY A 304 2.76 -7.84 5.93
C GLY A 304 2.51 -6.35 6.22
N GLU A 305 1.42 -6.06 6.91
CA GLU A 305 1.05 -4.69 7.35
C GLU A 305 0.76 -4.61 8.84
N ALA A 306 0.89 -3.42 9.45
CA ALA A 306 0.37 -3.11 10.78
C ALA A 306 -0.47 -1.83 10.77
N PHE A 307 -1.37 -1.68 11.74
CA PHE A 307 -2.29 -0.54 11.83
C PHE A 307 -2.15 0.21 13.16
N MET A 308 -2.08 1.54 13.09
CA MET A 308 -1.99 2.43 14.25
C MET A 308 -2.53 3.82 13.88
N ASP A 309 -3.35 4.43 14.74
CA ASP A 309 -3.81 5.83 14.61
C ASP A 309 -4.36 6.20 13.22
N ASN A 310 -5.18 5.32 12.63
CA ASN A 310 -5.75 5.43 11.27
C ASN A 310 -4.71 5.40 10.11
N ALA A 311 -3.47 5.03 10.38
CA ALA A 311 -2.42 4.78 9.38
C ALA A 311 -2.07 3.29 9.29
N TYR A 312 -1.69 2.85 8.08
CA TYR A 312 -1.15 1.52 7.83
C TYR A 312 0.35 1.62 7.55
N PHE A 313 1.13 0.75 8.18
CA PHE A 313 2.57 0.61 7.98
C PHE A 313 2.82 -0.65 7.16
N GLN A 314 3.57 -0.51 6.07
CA GLN A 314 3.72 -1.53 5.05
C GLN A 314 5.14 -2.11 5.10
N ARG A 315 5.26 -3.39 5.44
CA ARG A 315 6.55 -4.07 5.59
C ARG A 315 6.85 -4.92 4.38
N TYR A 316 7.98 -4.61 3.74
CA TYR A 316 8.50 -5.33 2.58
C TYR A 316 9.77 -6.09 2.93
N ALA A 317 9.94 -7.26 2.32
CA ALA A 317 11.23 -7.93 2.25
C ALA A 317 11.93 -7.55 0.94
N PHE A 318 13.21 -7.20 1.05
CA PHE A 318 14.10 -6.93 -0.07
C PHE A 318 15.24 -7.94 -0.07
N GLU A 319 15.54 -8.47 -1.25
CA GLU A 319 16.68 -9.37 -1.50
C GLU A 319 17.43 -8.90 -2.74
N ALA A 320 18.75 -8.83 -2.63
CA ALA A 320 19.64 -8.48 -3.73
C ALA A 320 19.80 -9.67 -4.67
N LEU A 321 19.10 -9.64 -5.80
CA LEU A 321 19.13 -10.69 -6.82
C LEU A 321 20.25 -10.42 -7.82
N THR A 322 20.81 -11.50 -8.38
CA THR A 322 21.91 -11.41 -9.35
C THR A 322 21.66 -12.34 -10.53
N ALA A 323 22.01 -11.86 -11.72
CA ALA A 323 22.04 -12.66 -12.94
C ALA A 323 23.45 -12.63 -13.54
N GLY A 324 23.93 -13.77 -14.03
CA GLY A 324 25.31 -13.91 -14.53
C GLY A 324 26.36 -13.95 -13.42
N ARG A 325 27.57 -13.46 -13.69
CA ARG A 325 28.71 -13.45 -12.74
C ARG A 325 29.11 -12.03 -12.37
N LEU A 326 29.11 -11.73 -11.07
CA LEU A 326 29.57 -10.43 -10.53
C LEU A 326 31.01 -10.45 -10.00
N GLY A 327 31.67 -11.61 -9.99
CA GLY A 327 32.94 -11.82 -9.30
C GLY A 327 32.74 -12.20 -7.82
N GLN A 328 33.84 -12.25 -7.07
CA GLN A 328 33.84 -12.50 -5.63
C GLN A 328 33.74 -11.18 -4.84
N ASN A 329 33.36 -11.26 -3.56
CA ASN A 329 33.31 -10.14 -2.61
C ASN A 329 32.45 -8.94 -3.09
N VAL A 330 31.19 -9.19 -3.43
CA VAL A 330 30.22 -8.12 -3.70
C VAL A 330 29.76 -7.49 -2.38
N SER A 331 29.82 -6.16 -2.30
CA SER A 331 29.21 -5.38 -1.21
C SER A 331 27.99 -4.63 -1.71
N TRP A 332 26.97 -4.52 -0.85
CA TRP A 332 25.64 -4.04 -1.20
C TRP A 332 25.35 -2.72 -0.52
N ARG A 333 24.49 -1.91 -1.12
CA ARG A 333 23.89 -0.74 -0.51
C ARG A 333 22.49 -0.51 -1.05
N TRP A 334 21.52 -0.44 -0.16
CA TRP A 334 20.15 -0.02 -0.41
C TRP A 334 19.96 1.45 -0.06
N ASP A 335 19.12 2.11 -0.85
CA ASP A 335 18.42 3.35 -0.51
C ASP A 335 16.93 3.08 -0.78
N PHE A 336 16.10 3.21 0.25
CA PHE A 336 14.67 2.88 0.16
C PHE A 336 13.81 4.07 -0.32
N GLY A 337 14.41 5.26 -0.50
CA GLY A 337 13.71 6.46 -0.95
C GLY A 337 12.93 7.20 0.14
N ASP A 338 13.04 6.78 1.40
CA ASP A 338 12.44 7.39 2.61
C ASP A 338 13.51 7.95 3.59
N GLY A 339 14.75 8.02 3.12
CA GLY A 339 15.92 8.42 3.92
C GLY A 339 16.59 7.28 4.68
N GLN A 340 16.08 6.04 4.61
CA GLN A 340 16.75 4.86 5.18
C GLN A 340 17.65 4.16 4.15
N THR A 341 18.71 3.55 4.66
CA THR A 341 19.69 2.79 3.86
C THR A 341 20.09 1.49 4.57
N SER A 342 20.63 0.52 3.84
CA SER A 342 21.14 -0.72 4.41
C SER A 342 22.27 -1.31 3.58
N ASP A 343 23.34 -1.81 4.19
CA ASP A 343 24.43 -2.49 3.47
C ASP A 343 24.28 -4.03 3.48
N ARG A 344 23.11 -4.56 3.92
CA ARG A 344 22.82 -6.01 3.94
C ARG A 344 22.25 -6.49 2.60
N PRO A 345 22.61 -7.71 2.12
CA PRO A 345 22.03 -8.27 0.88
C PRO A 345 20.54 -8.61 0.99
N SER A 346 20.05 -8.92 2.20
CA SER A 346 18.64 -9.17 2.48
C SER A 346 18.22 -8.43 3.76
N ILE A 347 17.04 -7.81 3.71
CA ILE A 347 16.57 -6.83 4.68
C ILE A 347 15.04 -6.75 4.66
N GLU A 348 14.40 -6.72 5.83
CA GLU A 348 13.02 -6.24 5.95
C GLU A 348 13.01 -4.73 6.23
N HIS A 349 12.13 -4.01 5.56
CA HIS A 349 11.96 -2.56 5.66
C HIS A 349 10.48 -2.21 5.79
N VAL A 350 10.17 -1.20 6.61
CA VAL A 350 8.83 -0.70 6.91
C VAL A 350 8.69 0.71 6.36
N TYR A 351 7.80 0.89 5.39
CA TYR A 351 7.31 2.20 5.01
C TYR A 351 6.20 2.62 5.96
N LEU A 352 6.29 3.84 6.49
CA LEU A 352 5.42 4.37 7.53
C LEU A 352 4.35 5.32 7.00
N ALA A 353 4.36 5.59 5.69
CA ALA A 353 3.36 6.33 4.96
C ALA A 353 3.11 5.65 3.60
N ASP A 354 1.89 5.83 3.05
CA ASP A 354 1.58 5.46 1.68
C ASP A 354 2.26 6.44 0.71
N GLY A 355 2.77 5.94 -0.43
CA GLY A 355 3.49 6.76 -1.40
C GLY A 355 4.13 5.97 -2.54
N VAL A 356 4.82 6.67 -3.45
CA VAL A 356 5.65 6.02 -4.48
C VAL A 356 7.11 6.25 -4.16
N TYR A 357 7.79 5.20 -3.71
CA TYR A 357 9.17 5.24 -3.22
C TYR A 357 10.14 4.75 -4.29
N THR A 358 11.26 5.47 -4.47
CA THR A 358 12.28 5.13 -5.47
C THR A 358 13.38 4.28 -4.83
N VAL A 359 13.19 2.97 -4.81
CA VAL A 359 14.16 2.04 -4.21
C VAL A 359 15.35 1.87 -5.15
N THR A 360 16.55 1.92 -4.59
CA THR A 360 17.82 1.76 -5.30
C THR A 360 18.66 0.69 -4.63
N LEU A 361 19.12 -0.28 -5.41
CA LEU A 361 20.15 -1.24 -5.06
C LEU A 361 21.45 -0.89 -5.80
N THR A 362 22.51 -0.65 -5.04
CA THR A 362 23.88 -0.51 -5.54
C THR A 362 24.71 -1.72 -5.12
N ALA A 363 25.51 -2.26 -6.03
CA ALA A 363 26.47 -3.32 -5.76
C ALA A 363 27.87 -2.91 -6.20
N LYS A 364 28.83 -2.92 -5.27
CA LYS A 364 30.25 -2.71 -5.58
C LYS A 364 30.93 -4.05 -5.75
N THR A 365 31.50 -4.26 -6.92
CA THR A 365 32.13 -5.51 -7.37
C THR A 365 33.57 -5.26 -7.78
N ALA A 366 34.35 -6.33 -7.98
CA ALA A 366 35.69 -6.23 -8.57
C ALA A 366 35.68 -5.70 -10.03
N LEU A 367 34.52 -5.70 -10.69
CA LEU A 367 34.32 -5.20 -12.07
C LEU A 367 33.79 -3.76 -12.11
N GLY A 368 33.61 -3.11 -10.95
CA GLY A 368 33.04 -1.76 -10.82
C GLY A 368 31.71 -1.75 -10.07
N GLU A 369 31.03 -0.61 -10.12
CA GLU A 369 29.74 -0.40 -9.47
C GLU A 369 28.57 -0.70 -10.43
N LEU A 370 27.58 -1.44 -9.93
CA LEU A 370 26.31 -1.67 -10.60
C LEU A 370 25.18 -1.02 -9.79
N LYS A 371 24.15 -0.53 -10.47
CA LYS A 371 22.99 0.12 -9.87
C LYS A 371 21.70 -0.35 -10.55
N ARG A 372 20.68 -0.71 -9.76
CA ARG A 372 19.29 -0.90 -10.20
C ARG A 372 18.39 0.01 -9.38
N THR A 373 17.44 0.66 -10.03
CA THR A 373 16.40 1.46 -9.37
C THR A 373 15.04 0.94 -9.80
N ASN A 374 14.07 0.91 -8.89
CA ASN A 374 12.68 0.58 -9.21
C ASN A 374 11.75 1.36 -8.28
N ARG A 375 10.81 2.13 -8.85
CA ARG A 375 9.75 2.79 -8.08
C ARG A 375 8.71 1.78 -7.64
N ILE A 376 8.42 1.73 -6.35
CA ILE A 376 7.36 0.89 -5.79
C ILE A 376 6.19 1.78 -5.36
N ALA A 377 4.97 1.33 -5.62
CA ALA A 377 3.79 1.92 -5.01
C ALA A 377 3.56 1.23 -3.66
N VAL A 378 3.85 1.94 -2.59
CA VAL A 378 3.50 1.56 -1.22
C VAL A 378 2.10 2.06 -0.96
N THR A 379 1.17 1.13 -0.95
CA THR A 379 -0.24 1.34 -0.62
C THR A 379 -0.74 0.09 0.08
N ARG A 380 -1.75 0.25 0.93
CA ARG A 380 -2.48 -0.88 1.52
C ARG A 380 -2.86 -1.97 0.50
N ASP A 381 -2.57 -3.23 0.82
CA ASP A 381 -3.18 -4.37 0.09
C ASP A 381 -4.66 -4.45 0.49
N TRP A 382 -5.52 -3.90 -0.36
CA TRP A 382 -6.97 -3.91 -0.11
C TRP A 382 -7.58 -5.32 -0.13
N ASP A 383 -6.89 -6.33 -0.68
CA ASP A 383 -7.30 -7.74 -0.54
C ASP A 383 -6.85 -8.37 0.80
N ALA A 384 -5.81 -7.84 1.48
CA ALA A 384 -5.39 -8.31 2.81
C ALA A 384 -6.42 -7.99 3.89
N VAL A 385 -7.16 -6.90 3.72
CA VAL A 385 -8.21 -6.44 4.64
C VAL A 385 -9.23 -7.53 4.91
N ILE A 386 -9.63 -8.27 3.88
CA ILE A 386 -10.60 -9.36 3.99
C ILE A 386 -10.00 -10.60 4.65
N ARG A 387 -8.67 -10.82 4.51
CA ARG A 387 -7.96 -11.92 5.18
C ARG A 387 -7.79 -11.69 6.68
N ASN A 388 -7.86 -10.43 7.13
CA ASN A 388 -7.66 -10.00 8.52
C ASN A 388 -6.26 -10.39 9.07
N GLU A 389 -5.25 -10.35 8.21
CA GLU A 389 -3.87 -10.76 8.48
C GLU A 389 -2.96 -9.56 8.80
N VAL A 390 -3.18 -8.92 9.95
CA VAL A 390 -2.40 -7.76 10.41
C VAL A 390 -1.32 -8.18 11.41
N ASP A 391 -0.07 -7.75 11.20
CA ASP A 391 1.04 -7.95 12.12
C ASP A 391 0.86 -7.16 13.43
N GLY A 392 1.33 -7.71 14.55
CA GLY A 392 1.50 -6.94 15.77
C GLY A 392 2.55 -5.83 15.63
N LEU A 393 2.24 -4.63 16.13
CA LEU A 393 3.09 -3.42 16.07
C LEU A 393 4.54 -3.68 16.49
N GLY A 394 4.78 -4.53 17.50
CA GLY A 394 6.11 -4.89 17.98
C GLY A 394 7.03 -5.54 16.93
N LYS A 395 6.50 -6.10 15.83
CA LYS A 395 7.32 -6.61 14.71
C LYS A 395 7.88 -5.45 13.88
N HIS A 396 7.02 -4.47 13.56
CA HIS A 396 7.38 -3.27 12.82
C HIS A 396 8.31 -2.36 13.65
N ALA A 397 7.98 -2.14 14.92
CA ALA A 397 8.76 -1.30 15.83
C ALA A 397 10.21 -1.79 16.01
N ARG A 398 10.49 -3.10 15.94
CA ARG A 398 11.86 -3.64 15.99
C ARG A 398 12.72 -3.24 14.80
N ILE A 399 12.12 -3.11 13.62
CA ILE A 399 12.81 -2.67 12.39
C ILE A 399 13.05 -1.16 12.49
N VAL A 400 11.99 -0.39 12.79
CA VAL A 400 12.02 1.07 12.91
C VAL A 400 12.94 1.54 14.05
N ALA A 401 13.14 0.75 15.11
CA ALA A 401 14.09 1.06 16.20
C ALA A 401 15.57 1.08 15.77
N GLY A 402 15.87 0.62 14.55
CA GLY A 402 17.19 0.69 13.91
C GLY A 402 17.31 1.79 12.84
N TYR A 403 16.28 2.59 12.60
CA TYR A 403 16.28 3.64 11.58
C TYR A 403 17.07 4.88 12.01
N ASP A 404 17.60 5.59 11.00
CA ASP A 404 18.29 6.86 11.20
C ASP A 404 17.28 8.02 11.16
N PHE A 405 16.98 8.56 12.34
CA PHE A 405 16.06 9.69 12.50
C PHE A 405 16.67 11.04 12.07
N ARG A 406 17.97 11.09 11.75
CA ARG A 406 18.59 12.26 11.10
C ARG A 406 18.10 12.41 9.66
N THR A 407 17.89 11.30 8.96
CA THR A 407 17.63 11.25 7.51
C THR A 407 16.22 10.84 7.13
N ILE A 408 15.46 10.19 8.04
CA ILE A 408 14.06 9.81 7.82
C ILE A 408 13.23 10.98 7.25
N ASP A 409 12.35 10.69 6.29
CA ASP A 409 11.47 11.71 5.71
C ASP A 409 10.48 12.30 6.74
N GLY A 410 9.99 13.51 6.48
CA GLY A 410 9.16 14.26 7.43
C GLY A 410 7.76 13.71 7.68
N GLU A 411 7.19 12.92 6.75
CA GLU A 411 5.88 12.29 6.91
C GLU A 411 6.00 10.98 7.69
N SER A 412 7.08 10.21 7.48
CA SER A 412 7.38 8.98 8.23
C SER A 412 7.88 9.21 9.65
N ALA A 413 8.56 10.34 9.93
CA ALA A 413 9.25 10.57 11.21
C ALA A 413 8.31 10.57 12.44
N GLY A 414 7.14 11.18 12.32
CA GLY A 414 6.14 11.24 13.39
C GLY A 414 5.52 9.87 13.68
N PRO A 415 4.95 9.17 12.68
CA PRO A 415 4.49 7.79 12.79
C PRO A 415 5.56 6.83 13.33
N ALA A 416 6.83 6.99 12.94
CA ALA A 416 7.95 6.22 13.49
C ALA A 416 8.05 6.38 15.02
N MET A 417 8.03 7.62 15.52
CA MET A 417 8.11 7.90 16.94
C MET A 417 6.90 7.36 17.70
N ALA A 418 5.69 7.57 17.17
CA ALA A 418 4.46 7.06 17.77
C ALA A 418 4.47 5.52 17.86
N LEU A 419 4.95 4.82 16.82
CA LEU A 419 5.11 3.37 16.80
C LEU A 419 6.10 2.87 17.87
N LEU A 420 7.26 3.54 18.01
CA LEU A 420 8.26 3.20 19.02
C LEU A 420 7.74 3.42 20.44
N ASN A 421 6.98 4.48 20.66
CA ASN A 421 6.35 4.80 21.94
C ASN A 421 5.25 3.78 22.30
N ARG A 422 4.33 3.49 21.37
CA ARG A 422 3.25 2.49 21.58
C ARG A 422 3.78 1.07 21.75
N ALA A 423 4.95 0.76 21.17
CA ALA A 423 5.67 -0.50 21.41
C ALA A 423 6.47 -0.53 22.73
N GLY A 424 6.43 0.52 23.55
CA GLY A 424 7.09 0.58 24.86
C GLY A 424 8.61 0.68 24.80
N SER A 425 9.20 1.03 23.65
CA SER A 425 10.65 1.00 23.45
C SER A 425 11.31 2.32 23.85
N ALA A 426 11.35 2.63 25.15
CA ALA A 426 11.92 3.88 25.68
C ALA A 426 13.35 4.17 25.15
N ALA A 427 14.21 3.15 25.08
CA ALA A 427 15.55 3.30 24.53
C ALA A 427 15.57 3.63 23.03
N ALA A 428 14.58 3.20 22.24
CA ALA A 428 14.46 3.57 20.83
C ALA A 428 13.86 4.97 20.66
N VAL A 429 12.86 5.34 21.47
CA VAL A 429 12.31 6.71 21.55
C VAL A 429 13.42 7.73 21.85
N LEU A 430 14.30 7.43 22.82
CA LEU A 430 15.44 8.29 23.16
C LEU A 430 16.42 8.45 21.98
N ARG A 431 16.84 7.35 21.33
CA ARG A 431 17.71 7.44 20.13
C ARG A 431 17.06 8.17 18.96
N ALA A 432 15.76 7.95 18.75
CA ALA A 432 14.98 8.58 17.69
C ALA A 432 14.92 10.11 17.87
N GLY A 433 14.59 10.57 19.08
CA GLY A 433 14.54 11.99 19.40
C GLY A 433 15.92 12.65 19.37
N GLU A 434 16.95 12.00 19.89
CA GLU A 434 18.34 12.50 19.80
C GLU A 434 18.80 12.63 18.34
N GLY A 435 18.52 11.62 17.50
CA GLY A 435 18.82 11.64 16.07
C GLY A 435 18.06 12.74 15.33
N PHE A 436 16.76 12.88 15.58
CA PHE A 436 15.92 13.91 14.96
C PHE A 436 16.37 15.33 15.31
N LEU A 437 16.68 15.61 16.59
CA LEU A 437 17.13 16.93 17.02
C LEU A 437 18.48 17.35 16.42
N ARG A 438 19.29 16.43 15.89
CA ARG A 438 20.56 16.78 15.20
C ARG A 438 20.33 17.50 13.85
N ARG A 439 19.09 17.58 13.35
CA ARG A 439 18.70 18.37 12.17
C ARG A 439 18.63 19.86 12.54
N ASP A 440 18.91 20.74 11.59
CA ASP A 440 18.78 22.19 11.77
C ASP A 440 17.31 22.64 11.74
N SER A 441 16.49 22.01 10.90
CA SER A 441 15.06 22.26 10.77
C SER A 441 14.27 21.00 10.38
N ALA A 442 12.96 21.04 10.59
CA ALA A 442 12.03 19.99 10.18
C ALA A 442 10.59 20.52 9.99
N PRO A 443 9.72 19.81 9.23
CA PRO A 443 8.31 20.16 9.11
C PRO A 443 7.62 20.25 10.47
N ALA A 444 6.73 21.22 10.65
CA ALA A 444 6.07 21.52 11.93
C ALA A 444 5.37 20.30 12.53
N LYS A 445 4.68 19.51 11.70
CA LYS A 445 4.02 18.23 12.06
C LYS A 445 4.99 17.23 12.70
N ALA A 446 6.16 17.02 12.08
CA ALA A 446 7.20 16.12 12.61
C ALA A 446 7.76 16.65 13.94
N VAL A 447 8.03 17.95 14.05
CA VAL A 447 8.49 18.58 15.31
C VAL A 447 7.46 18.39 16.43
N GLN A 448 6.18 18.63 16.14
CA GLN A 448 5.07 18.49 17.08
C GLN A 448 4.86 17.04 17.55
N GLN A 449 5.07 16.06 16.68
CA GLN A 449 4.89 14.63 17.02
C GLN A 449 6.10 14.02 17.73
N ILE A 450 7.32 14.51 17.47
CA ILE A 450 8.57 13.85 17.91
C ILE A 450 9.13 14.47 19.19
N VAL A 451 9.19 15.79 19.27
CA VAL A 451 9.92 16.48 20.35
C VAL A 451 9.22 16.30 21.71
N PRO A 452 7.87 16.38 21.83
CA PRO A 452 7.17 16.09 23.09
C PRO A 452 7.43 14.66 23.59
N ALA A 453 7.27 13.65 22.73
CA ALA A 453 7.47 12.25 23.08
C ALA A 453 8.91 11.96 23.54
N TYR A 454 9.90 12.60 22.92
CA TYR A 454 11.29 12.51 23.36
C TYR A 454 11.53 13.20 24.72
N ALA A 455 10.96 14.38 24.93
CA ALA A 455 11.08 15.11 26.19
C ALA A 455 10.38 14.39 27.35
N ASP A 456 9.21 13.79 27.12
CA ASP A 456 8.50 12.99 28.12
C ASP A 456 9.27 11.71 28.47
N ALA A 457 9.90 11.05 27.48
CA ALA A 457 10.77 9.90 27.73
C ALA A 457 12.04 10.27 28.53
N LEU A 458 12.65 11.43 28.25
CA LEU A 458 13.76 11.97 29.04
C LEU A 458 13.33 12.26 30.48
N ALA A 459 12.22 12.98 30.67
CA ALA A 459 11.70 13.34 31.99
C ALA A 459 11.27 12.12 32.82
N ALA A 460 10.65 11.11 32.20
CA ALA A 460 10.32 9.83 32.82
C ALA A 460 11.59 9.04 33.22
N GLY A 461 12.67 9.17 32.44
CA GLY A 461 14.01 8.65 32.76
C GLY A 461 14.81 9.50 33.75
N GLY A 462 14.21 10.50 34.40
CA GLY A 462 14.89 11.39 35.36
C GLY A 462 15.71 12.52 34.76
N GLN A 463 15.79 12.63 33.44
CA GLN A 463 16.58 13.61 32.69
C GLN A 463 15.75 14.86 32.36
N ALA A 464 15.20 15.48 33.40
CA ALA A 464 14.27 16.61 33.24
C ALA A 464 14.95 17.90 32.72
N THR A 465 16.25 18.08 32.94
CA THR A 465 17.00 19.23 32.39
C THR A 465 17.19 19.07 30.88
N GLU A 466 17.54 17.87 30.45
CA GLU A 466 17.72 17.46 29.06
C GLU A 466 16.39 17.54 28.30
N ALA A 467 15.27 17.16 28.94
CA ALA A 467 13.92 17.33 28.38
C ALA A 467 13.60 18.80 28.06
N VAL A 468 13.89 19.71 28.98
CA VAL A 468 13.72 21.17 28.76
C VAL A 468 14.63 21.68 27.64
N ILE A 469 15.89 21.23 27.59
CA ILE A 469 16.82 21.57 26.50
C ILE A 469 16.30 21.05 25.15
N ALA A 470 15.77 19.82 25.10
CA ALA A 470 15.20 19.21 23.90
C ALA A 470 14.01 20.01 23.36
N LEU A 471 13.09 20.42 24.23
CA LEU A 471 11.92 21.24 23.88
C LEU A 471 12.33 22.63 23.37
N ILE A 472 13.28 23.29 24.04
CA ILE A 472 13.82 24.60 23.61
C ILE A 472 14.58 24.50 22.28
N ARG A 473 15.22 23.36 22.00
CA ARG A 473 15.86 23.10 20.69
C ARG A 473 14.81 22.86 19.60
N GLY A 474 13.85 21.98 19.85
CA GLY A 474 12.77 21.68 18.91
C GLY A 474 11.92 22.91 18.54
N SER A 475 11.70 23.81 19.50
CA SER A 475 10.95 25.06 19.25
C SER A 475 11.63 26.02 18.27
N LYS A 476 12.92 25.80 17.96
CA LYS A 476 13.73 26.54 16.96
C LYS A 476 13.89 25.81 15.63
N MET A 477 13.43 24.56 15.51
CA MET A 477 13.53 23.76 14.28
C MET A 477 12.39 24.05 13.28
N THR A 478 11.43 24.90 13.66
CA THR A 478 10.28 25.29 12.85
C THR A 478 9.84 26.71 13.18
N ASP A 479 9.39 27.46 12.17
CA ASP A 479 8.83 28.81 12.34
C ASP A 479 7.32 28.79 12.67
N HIS A 480 6.71 27.60 12.79
CA HIS A 480 5.28 27.47 13.04
C HIS A 480 4.90 27.85 14.48
N ALA A 481 4.48 29.10 14.65
CA ALA A 481 4.14 29.74 15.92
C ALA A 481 3.36 28.86 16.93
N GLY A 482 2.37 28.08 16.46
CA GLY A 482 1.61 27.17 17.31
C GLY A 482 2.47 26.07 17.95
N VAL A 483 3.33 25.42 17.17
CA VAL A 483 4.19 24.31 17.64
C VAL A 483 5.30 24.87 18.53
N THR A 484 5.90 26.00 18.14
CA THR A 484 6.88 26.71 18.97
C THR A 484 6.29 27.09 20.33
N ALA A 485 5.04 27.57 20.38
CA ALA A 485 4.35 27.89 21.63
C ALA A 485 4.07 26.64 22.49
N GLU A 486 3.60 25.55 21.89
CA GLU A 486 3.33 24.28 22.57
C GLU A 486 4.59 23.71 23.25
N LEU A 487 5.73 23.66 22.52
CA LEU A 487 6.98 23.15 23.07
C LEU A 487 7.53 24.04 24.21
N LEU A 488 7.38 25.36 24.12
CA LEU A 488 7.79 26.28 25.19
C LEU A 488 6.89 26.17 26.44
N VAL A 489 5.59 25.89 26.27
CA VAL A 489 4.67 25.59 27.38
C VAL A 489 5.07 24.30 28.08
N GLN A 490 5.31 23.21 27.34
CA GLN A 490 5.76 21.94 27.93
C GLN A 490 7.12 22.11 28.64
N ALA A 491 8.03 22.91 28.08
CA ALA A 491 9.30 23.24 28.72
C ALA A 491 9.10 23.98 30.04
N GLY A 492 8.17 24.95 30.09
CA GLY A 492 7.79 25.66 31.31
C GLY A 492 7.20 24.73 32.37
N GLN A 493 6.33 23.80 31.98
CA GLN A 493 5.72 22.81 32.86
C GLN A 493 6.77 21.88 33.47
N ILE A 494 7.65 21.27 32.67
CA ILE A 494 8.74 20.42 33.19
C ILE A 494 9.69 21.22 34.10
N THR A 495 10.00 22.47 33.74
CA THR A 495 10.85 23.37 34.53
C THR A 495 10.25 23.69 35.92
N LEU A 496 8.93 23.84 36.00
CA LEU A 496 8.22 24.03 37.27
C LEU A 496 8.11 22.71 38.05
N ASP A 497 7.48 21.70 37.45
CA ASP A 497 6.98 20.50 38.14
C ASP A 497 8.08 19.47 38.44
N ARG A 498 9.15 19.44 37.64
CA ARG A 498 10.25 18.46 37.79
C ARG A 498 11.55 19.08 38.28
N LEU A 499 11.80 20.36 38.00
CA LEU A 499 13.03 21.06 38.42
C LEU A 499 12.81 22.08 39.55
N GLY A 500 11.57 22.43 39.88
CA GLY A 500 11.25 23.43 40.92
C GLY A 500 11.65 24.86 40.58
N LYS A 501 12.01 25.16 39.33
CA LYS A 501 12.59 26.45 38.90
C LYS A 501 11.50 27.43 38.46
N ALA A 502 10.71 27.91 39.41
CA ALA A 502 9.58 28.81 39.18
C ALA A 502 9.94 30.04 38.32
N ASP A 503 11.10 30.65 38.54
CA ASP A 503 11.56 31.86 37.83
C ASP A 503 11.91 31.59 36.35
N ASP A 504 12.40 30.39 36.03
CA ASP A 504 12.71 30.01 34.64
C ASP A 504 11.45 29.54 33.90
N ALA A 505 10.55 28.84 34.59
CA ALA A 505 9.23 28.51 34.07
C ALA A 505 8.42 29.77 33.73
N GLU A 506 8.46 30.81 34.59
CA GLU A 506 7.81 32.09 34.33
C GLU A 506 8.28 32.74 33.02
N LYS A 507 9.59 32.78 32.77
CA LYS A 507 10.17 33.34 31.54
C LYS A 507 9.65 32.62 30.30
N LEU A 508 9.52 31.29 30.36
CA LEU A 508 9.02 30.48 29.25
C LEU A 508 7.54 30.78 28.96
N PHE A 509 6.67 30.78 29.98
CA PHE A 509 5.25 31.12 29.80
C PHE A 509 5.05 32.57 29.36
N ALA A 510 5.79 33.52 29.94
CA ALA A 510 5.74 34.94 29.55
C ALA A 510 6.18 35.14 28.09
N THR A 511 7.24 34.44 27.64
CA THR A 511 7.68 34.46 26.24
C THR A 511 6.57 33.99 25.30
N VAL A 512 5.82 32.94 25.68
CA VAL A 512 4.69 32.44 24.89
C VAL A 512 3.60 33.49 24.73
N LEU A 513 3.21 34.14 25.83
CA LEU A 513 2.18 35.19 25.81
C LEU A 513 2.63 36.47 25.10
N GLN A 514 3.90 36.88 25.24
CA GLN A 514 4.41 38.09 24.61
C GLN A 514 4.57 37.93 23.09
N LYS A 515 5.09 36.78 22.63
CA LYS A 515 5.48 36.61 21.22
C LYS A 515 4.40 35.95 20.35
N TYR A 516 3.53 35.11 20.92
CA TYR A 516 2.62 34.26 20.13
C TYR A 516 1.12 34.47 20.39
N ALA A 517 0.71 35.29 21.38
CA ALA A 517 -0.70 35.44 21.75
C ALA A 517 -1.63 36.01 20.66
N LEU A 518 -1.11 36.70 19.64
CA LEU A 518 -1.89 37.24 18.51
C LEU A 518 -1.84 36.36 17.25
N VAL A 519 -0.90 35.40 17.18
CA VAL A 519 -0.62 34.61 15.97
C VAL A 519 -0.78 33.10 16.18
N SER A 520 -1.09 32.67 17.41
CA SER A 520 -1.35 31.29 17.76
C SER A 520 -2.76 31.14 18.34
N SER A 521 -3.63 30.50 17.57
CA SER A 521 -4.94 30.03 18.03
C SER A 521 -4.86 28.75 18.89
N SER A 522 -3.65 28.26 19.18
CA SER A 522 -3.43 27.01 19.91
C SER A 522 -3.85 27.11 21.39
N PRO A 523 -4.37 26.00 21.97
CA PRO A 523 -4.48 25.81 23.43
C PRO A 523 -3.25 26.21 24.23
N ALA A 524 -2.05 26.24 23.64
CA ALA A 524 -0.81 26.73 24.26
C ALA A 524 -0.94 28.12 24.92
N ILE A 525 -1.68 29.07 24.32
CA ILE A 525 -1.83 30.41 24.93
C ILE A 525 -2.63 30.34 26.23
N ARG A 526 -3.65 29.47 26.29
CA ARG A 526 -4.41 29.20 27.52
C ARG A 526 -3.56 28.46 28.54
N LEU A 527 -2.81 27.44 28.12
CA LEU A 527 -1.92 26.66 28.99
C LEU A 527 -0.77 27.51 29.56
N ALA A 528 -0.23 28.49 28.81
CA ALA A 528 0.76 29.44 29.31
C ALA A 528 0.21 30.35 30.42
N ARG A 529 -1.04 30.84 30.29
CA ARG A 529 -1.71 31.59 31.37
C ARG A 529 -1.94 30.74 32.62
N ILE A 530 -2.33 29.47 32.44
CA ILE A 530 -2.46 28.50 33.55
C ILE A 530 -1.10 28.29 34.22
N GLY A 531 -0.03 28.06 33.45
CA GLY A 531 1.33 27.89 33.95
C GLY A 531 1.87 29.10 34.74
N LEU A 532 1.53 30.33 34.35
CA LEU A 532 1.80 31.51 35.19
C LEU A 532 1.04 31.46 36.52
N GLY A 533 -0.21 31.00 36.52
CA GLY A 533 -0.96 30.75 37.76
C GLY A 533 -0.31 29.66 38.64
N ASP A 534 0.21 28.59 38.04
CA ASP A 534 0.93 27.53 38.74
C ASP A 534 2.25 28.04 39.36
N VAL A 535 3.02 28.87 38.65
CA VAL A 535 4.20 29.59 39.17
C VAL A 535 3.83 30.46 40.38
N ARG A 536 2.77 31.27 40.27
CA ARG A 536 2.31 32.14 41.37
C ARG A 536 1.86 31.31 42.58
N ARG A 537 1.17 30.19 42.35
CA ARG A 537 0.80 29.22 43.40
C ARG A 537 2.03 28.63 44.08
N ALA A 538 3.06 28.23 43.33
CA ALA A 538 4.30 27.68 43.87
C ALA A 538 5.06 28.68 44.76
N ARG A 539 4.95 29.99 44.49
CA ARG A 539 5.48 31.08 45.34
C ARG A 539 4.56 31.49 46.49
N GLY A 540 3.38 30.88 46.64
CA GLY A 540 2.38 31.25 47.65
C GLY A 540 1.53 32.49 47.33
N GLU A 541 1.67 33.07 46.13
CA GLU A 541 0.96 34.27 45.66
C GLU A 541 -0.49 33.95 45.23
N ARG A 542 -1.33 33.51 46.18
CA ARG A 542 -2.67 32.92 45.92
C ARG A 542 -3.60 33.81 45.08
N ASP A 543 -3.69 35.10 45.38
CA ASP A 543 -4.64 36.00 44.68
C ASP A 543 -4.23 36.23 43.23
N LYS A 544 -2.92 36.38 42.98
CA LYS A 544 -2.35 36.50 41.61
C LYS A 544 -2.45 35.19 40.82
N ALA A 545 -2.36 34.04 41.51
CA ALA A 545 -2.61 32.75 40.88
C ALA A 545 -4.07 32.66 40.39
N LEU A 546 -5.03 33.06 41.24
CA LEU A 546 -6.45 33.12 40.87
C LEU A 546 -6.69 34.06 39.67
N GLU A 547 -6.11 35.26 39.68
CA GLU A 547 -6.18 36.22 38.57
C GLU A 547 -5.69 35.60 37.24
N ALA A 548 -4.54 34.92 37.25
CA ALA A 548 -3.97 34.27 36.07
C ALA A 548 -4.87 33.13 35.54
N TYR A 549 -5.46 32.31 36.42
CA TYR A 549 -6.40 31.26 36.03
C TYR A 549 -7.70 31.83 35.44
N LEU A 550 -8.23 32.93 36.01
CA LEU A 550 -9.42 33.61 35.47
C LEU A 550 -9.15 34.20 34.08
N ALA A 551 -7.99 34.84 33.89
CA ALA A 551 -7.54 35.32 32.59
C ALA A 551 -7.36 34.19 31.54
N ALA A 552 -7.02 32.98 31.97
CA ALA A 552 -6.99 31.80 31.10
C ALA A 552 -8.40 31.30 30.68
N GLY A 553 -9.42 31.53 31.51
CA GLY A 553 -10.81 31.20 31.20
C GLY A 553 -11.50 32.21 30.27
N ALA A 554 -11.16 33.49 30.38
CA ALA A 554 -11.81 34.57 29.61
C ALA A 554 -11.38 34.68 28.14
N ALA A 555 -10.30 34.01 27.73
CA ALA A 555 -9.57 34.32 26.50
C ALA A 555 -9.83 33.39 25.30
N LEU A 556 -11.06 32.91 25.14
CA LEU A 556 -11.52 32.36 23.85
C LEU A 556 -12.06 33.52 22.97
N PRO A 557 -11.72 33.57 21.67
CA PRO A 557 -12.26 34.59 20.79
C PRO A 557 -13.78 34.40 20.60
N PRO A 558 -14.56 35.46 20.28
CA PRO A 558 -16.03 35.40 20.30
C PRO A 558 -16.67 34.43 19.31
N ASP A 559 -15.97 34.12 18.22
CA ASP A 559 -16.34 33.18 17.14
C ASP A 559 -16.22 31.71 17.55
N ALA A 560 -15.35 31.37 18.52
CA ALA A 560 -15.27 30.03 19.11
C ALA A 560 -16.48 29.65 20.00
N ARG A 561 -17.49 30.52 20.10
CA ARG A 561 -18.76 30.28 20.85
C ARG A 561 -19.87 29.69 19.97
N GLY A 562 -19.56 29.29 18.75
CA GLY A 562 -20.45 28.56 17.83
C GLY A 562 -20.46 27.04 18.07
N GLY A 563 -20.86 26.62 19.27
CA GLY A 563 -21.06 25.22 19.62
C GLY A 563 -22.02 25.12 20.80
N GLU A 564 -22.98 24.20 20.74
CA GLU A 564 -24.02 24.07 21.77
C GLU A 564 -23.43 23.88 23.18
N PRO A 565 -24.14 24.33 24.25
CA PRO A 565 -23.67 24.11 25.61
C PRO A 565 -23.59 22.61 25.89
N VAL A 566 -22.35 22.10 26.02
CA VAL A 566 -22.07 20.73 26.43
C VAL A 566 -22.81 20.44 27.74
N ALA A 567 -23.83 19.59 27.67
CA ALA A 567 -24.57 19.16 28.83
C ALA A 567 -23.64 18.38 29.78
N ARG A 568 -23.90 18.47 31.09
CA ARG A 568 -23.29 17.55 32.06
C ARG A 568 -23.82 16.13 31.79
N GLY A 569 -23.13 15.35 30.95
CA GLY A 569 -23.62 14.04 30.50
C GLY A 569 -22.56 13.06 29.98
N ASP A 570 -21.65 13.50 29.10
CA ASP A 570 -20.80 12.56 28.33
C ASP A 570 -19.45 12.30 29.05
N PHE A 571 -19.23 11.12 29.64
CA PHE A 571 -18.66 9.90 29.02
C PHE A 571 -17.49 10.20 28.06
N VAL A 572 -16.28 9.65 28.26
CA VAL A 572 -15.99 8.22 28.50
C VAL A 572 -14.90 7.98 29.56
N ARG A 573 -15.16 7.04 30.49
CA ARG A 573 -14.15 6.10 31.03
C ARG A 573 -14.47 4.72 30.44
N HIS A 574 -13.44 3.85 30.34
CA HIS A 574 -13.47 2.49 29.77
C HIS A 574 -13.54 2.41 28.23
N VAL A 575 -12.37 2.38 27.57
CA VAL A 575 -11.83 1.19 26.87
C VAL A 575 -10.30 1.34 26.79
N GLU A 576 -9.55 0.70 27.68
CA GLU A 576 -8.20 0.15 27.41
C GLU A 576 -7.97 -1.01 28.38
N ALA A 577 -7.99 -2.23 27.84
CA ALA A 577 -7.60 -3.50 28.45
C ALA A 577 -7.06 -4.39 27.31
#